data_AF-A0A8S4QJM2-F1
#
_entry.id   AF-A0A8S4QJM2-F1
#
_cell.length_a   1.000
_cell.length_b   1.000
_cell.length_c   1.000
_cell.angle_alpha   90.00
_cell.angle_beta   90.00
_cell.angle_gamma   90.00
#
_symmetry.space_group_name_H-M   'P 1'
#
loop_
_entity.id
_entity.type
_entity.pdbx_description
1 polymer ?
#
loop_
_entity_poly.entity_id
_entity_poly.type
_entity_poly.pdbx_seq_one_letter_code
_entity_poly.pdbx_strand_id
1 'polypeptide(L)' 'MGLIRRLKVTQRAMERAMLGVSLRDQIRNEGIRRRTRVTDIAQRVAKLKWQWAGHIARRTDERWGLSEMATPHR' A
#
# COMPACT_ATOMS: atom_id res chain seq x y z
N MET A 1 3.30 3.41 12.59
CA MET A 1 3.94 4.24 11.53
C MET A 1 5.20 3.65 10.87
N GLY A 2 5.86 2.61 11.41
CA GLY A 2 7.16 2.13 10.91
C GLY A 2 7.18 1.43 9.55
N LEU A 3 6.11 0.73 9.16
CA LEU A 3 6.08 -0.08 7.93
C LEU A 3 6.18 0.76 6.65
N ILE A 4 5.41 1.85 6.57
CA ILE A 4 5.43 2.77 5.41
C ILE A 4 6.82 3.38 5.23
N ARG A 5 7.51 3.71 6.34
CA ARG A 5 8.88 4.22 6.28
C ARG A 5 9.84 3.19 5.70
N ARG A 6 9.76 1.93 6.13
CA ARG A 6 10.60 0.84 5.59
C ARG A 6 10.35 0.64 4.09
N LEU A 7 9.08 0.63 3.68
CA LEU A 7 8.71 0.54 2.26
C LEU A 7 9.22 1.71 1.42
N LYS A 8 9.19 2.93 1.96
CA LYS A 8 9.77 4.10 1.27
C LYS A 8 11.28 4.00 1.12
N VAL A 9 11.98 3.46 2.13
CA VAL A 9 13.43 3.23 2.08
C VAL A 9 13.77 2.17 1.04
N THR A 10 13.05 1.04 1.01
CA THR A 10 13.27 -0.01 0.01
C THR A 10 12.96 0.48 -1.40
N GLN A 11 11.84 1.19 -1.61
CA GLN A 11 11.54 1.86 -2.89
C GLN A 11 12.70 2.75 -3.33
N ARG A 12 13.23 3.58 -2.42
CA ARG A 12 14.31 4.50 -2.75
C ARG A 12 15.61 3.78 -3.12
N ALA A 13 15.93 2.67 -2.44
CA ALA A 13 17.09 1.85 -2.78
C ALA A 13 16.95 1.23 -4.18
N MET A 14 15.77 0.71 -4.50
CA MET A 14 15.47 0.17 -5.84
C MET A 14 15.56 1.25 -6.93
N GLU A 15 14.98 2.43 -6.70
CA GLU A 15 15.07 3.55 -7.66
C GLU A 15 16.52 3.99 -7.92
N ARG A 16 17.38 3.97 -6.89
CA ARG A 16 18.82 4.27 -7.06
C ARG A 16 19.52 3.21 -7.89
N ALA A 17 19.25 1.93 -7.63
CA ALA A 17 19.79 0.83 -8.41
C ALA A 17 19.36 0.90 -9.88
N MET A 18 18.09 1.22 -10.16
CA MET A 18 17.57 1.40 -11.52
C MET A 18 18.29 2.52 -12.30
N LEU A 19 18.70 3.58 -11.62
CA LEU A 19 19.42 4.71 -12.23
C LEU A 19 20.94 4.54 -12.22
N GLY A 20 21.48 3.46 -11.60
CA GLY A 20 22.91 3.26 -11.43
C GLY A 20 23.59 4.31 -10.54
N VAL A 21 22.85 4.94 -9.62
CA VAL A 21 23.38 6.02 -8.76
C VAL A 21 23.56 5.55 -7.32
N SER A 22 24.64 6.01 -6.71
CA SER A 22 25.01 5.72 -5.32
C SER A 22 24.54 6.82 -4.36
N LEU A 23 24.77 6.62 -3.06
CA LEU A 23 24.56 7.67 -2.06
C LEU A 23 25.60 8.79 -2.14
N ARG A 24 26.79 8.51 -2.70
CA ARG A 24 27.89 9.47 -2.83
C ARG A 24 27.60 10.55 -3.85
N ASP A 25 26.74 10.26 -4.82
CA ASP A 25 26.32 11.23 -5.85
C ASP A 25 25.43 12.34 -5.26
N GLN A 26 24.99 12.20 -4.01
CA GLN A 26 24.17 13.16 -3.25
C GLN A 26 22.93 13.67 -4.03
N ILE A 27 22.43 12.86 -4.96
CA ILE A 27 21.27 13.22 -5.77
C ILE A 27 20.04 13.28 -4.88
N ARG A 28 19.36 14.42 -4.95
CA ARG A 28 18.12 14.67 -4.25
C ARG A 28 17.06 13.63 -4.60
N ASN A 29 16.32 13.25 -3.57
CA ASN A 29 15.22 12.30 -3.63
C ASN A 29 14.10 12.74 -4.61
N GLU A 30 13.86 14.03 -4.76
CA GLU A 30 12.94 14.59 -5.76
C GLU A 30 13.45 14.38 -7.18
N GLY A 31 14.75 14.52 -7.41
CA GLY A 31 15.40 14.30 -8.70
C GLY A 31 15.29 12.84 -9.15
N ILE A 32 15.55 11.90 -8.23
CA ILE A 32 15.37 10.46 -8.48
C ILE A 32 13.90 10.17 -8.85
N ARG A 33 12.93 10.71 -8.09
CA ARG A 33 11.49 10.52 -8.38
C ARG A 33 11.09 11.05 -9.75
N ARG A 34 11.60 12.21 -10.15
CA ARG A 34 11.31 12.83 -11.44
C ARG A 34 11.81 11.97 -12.61
N ARG A 35 12.97 11.33 -12.45
CA ARG A 35 13.58 10.46 -13.46
C ARG A 35 12.87 9.11 -13.57
N THR A 36 12.59 8.45 -12.44
CA THR A 36 11.99 7.11 -12.45
C THR A 36 10.49 7.12 -12.70
N ARG A 37 9.78 8.19 -12.32
CA ARG A 37 8.31 8.33 -12.41
C ARG A 37 7.54 7.18 -11.72
N VAL A 38 8.18 6.49 -10.80
CA VAL A 38 7.58 5.40 -10.02
C VAL A 38 6.55 5.98 -9.05
N THR A 39 5.39 5.35 -8.95
CA THR A 39 4.32 5.76 -8.01
C THR A 39 4.81 5.64 -6.56
N ASP A 40 4.45 6.60 -5.69
CA ASP A 40 4.81 6.53 -4.27
C ASP A 40 4.11 5.34 -3.59
N ILE A 41 4.91 4.48 -2.94
CA ILE A 41 4.41 3.25 -2.30
C ILE A 41 3.35 3.55 -1.23
N ALA A 42 3.42 4.69 -0.52
CA ALA A 42 2.42 5.02 0.48
C ALA A 42 1.07 5.34 -0.16
N GLN A 43 1.08 6.07 -1.28
CA GLN A 43 -0.14 6.32 -2.06
C GLN A 43 -0.72 5.01 -2.60
N ARG A 44 0.14 4.11 -3.12
CA ARG A 44 -0.30 2.81 -3.63
C ARG A 44 -0.92 1.95 -2.53
N VAL A 45 -0.27 1.86 -1.37
CA VAL A 45 -0.79 1.12 -0.21
C VAL A 45 -2.11 1.71 0.27
N ALA A 46 -2.21 3.03 0.39
CA ALA A 46 -3.46 3.69 0.78
C ALA A 46 -4.59 3.39 -0.20
N LYS A 47 -4.33 3.52 -1.52
CA LYS A 47 -5.30 3.21 -2.56
C LYS A 47 -5.79 1.76 -2.49
N LEU A 48 -4.88 0.81 -2.34
CA LEU A 48 -5.23 -0.61 -2.25
C LEU A 48 -6.07 -0.91 -0.99
N LYS A 49 -5.73 -0.29 0.15
CA LYS A 49 -6.54 -0.41 1.37
C LYS A 49 -7.95 0.14 1.19
N TRP A 50 -8.10 1.30 0.56
CA TRP A 50 -9.41 1.88 0.27
C TRP A 50 -10.21 1.04 -0.73
N GLN A 51 -9.55 0.49 -1.76
CA GLN A 51 -10.19 -0.42 -2.71
C GLN A 51 -10.70 -1.69 -2.03
N TRP A 52 -9.90 -2.26 -1.12
CA TRP A 52 -10.32 -3.42 -0.32
C TRP A 52 -11.49 -3.07 0.60
N ALA A 53 -11.41 -1.97 1.35
CA ALA A 53 -12.51 -1.52 2.21
C ALA A 53 -13.81 -1.33 1.40
N GLY A 54 -13.72 -0.71 0.22
CA GLY A 54 -14.86 -0.57 -0.69
C GLY A 54 -15.36 -1.91 -1.24
N HIS A 55 -14.47 -2.86 -1.53
CA HIS A 55 -14.88 -4.22 -1.93
C HIS A 55 -15.63 -4.93 -0.81
N ILE A 56 -15.15 -4.84 0.42
CA ILE A 56 -15.82 -5.41 1.60
C ILE A 56 -17.17 -4.74 1.86
N ALA A 57 -17.25 -3.41 1.78
CA ALA A 57 -18.51 -2.70 1.98
C ALA A 57 -19.59 -3.06 0.94
N ARG A 58 -19.20 -3.54 -0.24
CA ARG A 58 -20.11 -4.01 -1.30
C ARG A 58 -20.41 -5.51 -1.22
N ARG A 59 -19.72 -6.27 -0.36
CA ARG A 59 -20.05 -7.67 -0.10
C ARG A 59 -21.30 -7.70 0.78
N THR A 60 -22.39 -8.24 0.24
CA THR A 60 -23.64 -8.56 0.95
C THR A 60 -23.58 -9.89 1.70
N ASP A 61 -22.44 -10.58 1.67
CA ASP A 61 -22.26 -11.89 2.28
C ASP A 61 -22.13 -11.73 3.81
N GLU A 62 -23.14 -12.17 4.57
CA GLU A 62 -23.28 -12.08 6.04
C GLU A 62 -22.23 -12.90 6.82
N ARG A 63 -21.04 -13.14 6.27
CA ARG A 63 -20.03 -14.01 6.92
C ARG A 63 -19.36 -13.39 8.15
N TRP A 64 -19.66 -12.13 8.46
CA TRP A 64 -19.24 -11.48 9.70
C TRP A 64 -20.41 -11.03 10.59
N GLY A 65 -21.63 -11.52 10.33
CA GLY A 65 -22.74 -11.44 11.27
C GLY A 65 -22.81 -12.74 12.08
N LEU A 66 -22.72 -12.65 13.40
CA LEU A 66 -23.23 -13.72 14.25
C LEU A 66 -24.69 -13.99 13.84
N SER A 67 -24.98 -15.19 13.35
CA SER A 67 -26.30 -15.81 13.52
C SER A 67 -26.11 -17.30 13.75
N GLU A 68 -25.37 -17.61 14.81
CA GLU A 68 -25.72 -18.73 15.67
C GLU A 68 -26.62 -18.15 16.78
N MET A 69 -27.84 -17.73 16.42
CA MET A 69 -28.96 -17.56 17.36
C MET A 69 -30.25 -17.23 16.61
N ALA A 70 -31.26 -18.05 16.89
CA ALA A 70 -32.69 -17.86 16.65
C ALA A 70 -33.27 -18.26 15.28
N THR A 71 -33.37 -19.56 15.05
CA THR A 71 -34.61 -20.15 14.52
C THR A 71 -35.15 -21.17 15.52
N PRO A 72 -36.22 -20.86 16.30
CA PRO A 72 -37.00 -21.88 16.95
C PRO A 72 -37.87 -22.53 15.89
N HIS A 73 -37.69 -23.84 15.70
CA HIS A 73 -38.59 -24.66 14.91
C HIS A 73 -40.02 -24.59 15.51
N ARG A 74 -40.99 -24.26 14.66
CA ARG A 74 -42.39 -24.64 14.80
C ARG A 74 -42.84 -25.29 13.51
#